data_AF-A0A179B7Q1-F1
#
_entry.id   AF-A0A179B7Q1-F1
#
_cell.length_a   1.000
_cell.length_b   1.000
_cell.length_c   1.000
_cell.angle_alpha   90.00
_cell.angle_beta   90.00
_cell.angle_gamma   90.00
#
_symmetry.space_group_name_H-M   'P 1'
#
loop_
_entity.id
_entity.type
_entity.pdbx_description
1 polymer ?
#
loop_
_entity_poly.entity_id
_entity_poly.type
_entity_poly.pdbx_seq_one_letter_code
_entity_poly.pdbx_strand_id
1 'polypeptide(L)'
;MVATEEMLFEWDAWKTRARALGITEDLAELGKKVMRDAYMQRWPEAVLSDCGWDDDGFGMLALARAKPAEARRDWELLYARHHRRPACPVEASQHRSNKTMVRAAASMLARTRKPEESRP
;
A
#
# COMPACT_ATOMS: atom_id res chain seq x y z
N MET A 1 28.59 7.50 -24.50
CA MET A 1 28.00 6.77 -23.37
C MET A 1 26.71 7.47 -23.06
N VAL A 2 25.58 6.84 -23.35
CA VAL A 2 24.28 7.44 -23.06
C VAL A 2 24.20 7.53 -21.55
N ALA A 3 24.24 8.75 -21.01
CA ALA A 3 23.89 8.96 -19.61
C ALA A 3 22.50 8.34 -19.49
N THR A 4 22.40 7.26 -18.72
CA THR A 4 21.11 6.77 -18.25
C THR A 4 20.43 8.01 -17.68
N GLU A 5 19.36 8.48 -18.31
CA GLU A 5 18.40 9.35 -17.67
C GLU A 5 17.97 8.58 -16.43
N GLU A 6 18.70 8.79 -15.34
CA GLU A 6 18.38 8.18 -14.06
C GLU A 6 16.97 8.69 -13.78
N MET A 7 16.01 7.76 -13.78
CA MET A 7 14.66 8.01 -13.32
C MET A 7 14.76 8.32 -11.82
N LEU A 8 15.19 9.55 -11.53
CA LEU A 8 15.34 10.09 -10.19
C LEU A 8 13.93 10.44 -9.74
N PHE A 9 13.34 9.53 -8.97
CA PHE A 9 12.13 9.82 -8.25
C PHE A 9 12.39 10.87 -7.16
N GLU A 10 11.32 11.47 -6.65
CA GLU A 10 11.36 12.56 -5.67
C GLU A 10 12.15 12.14 -4.41
N TRP A 11 12.02 10.88 -3.98
CA TRP A 11 12.77 10.32 -2.85
C TRP A 11 14.27 10.10 -3.14
N ASP A 12 14.66 9.89 -4.41
CA ASP A 12 16.07 9.77 -4.82
C ASP A 12 16.74 11.15 -4.89
N ALA A 13 16.01 12.14 -5.40
CA ALA A 13 16.41 13.54 -5.34
C ALA A 13 16.56 14.02 -3.89
N TRP A 14 15.62 13.64 -3.02
CA TRP A 14 15.68 13.94 -1.59
C TRP A 14 16.92 13.33 -0.93
N LYS A 15 17.22 12.04 -1.18
CA LYS A 15 18.44 11.39 -0.66
C LYS A 15 19.70 12.13 -1.10
N THR A 16 19.76 12.54 -2.36
CA THR A 16 20.90 13.28 -2.91
C THR A 16 21.10 14.61 -2.19
N ARG A 17 20.01 15.35 -1.93
CA ARG A 17 20.05 16.58 -1.11
C ARG A 17 20.49 16.30 0.32
N ALA A 18 19.99 15.24 0.94
CA ALA A 18 20.35 14.86 2.31
C ALA A 18 21.86 14.60 2.46
N ARG A 19 22.44 13.85 1.52
CA ARG A 19 23.89 13.60 1.47
C ARG A 19 24.70 14.87 1.27
N ALA A 20 24.24 15.76 0.39
CA ALA A 20 24.90 17.05 0.16
C ALA A 20 24.89 17.95 1.41
N LEU A 21 23.89 17.78 2.29
CA LEU A 21 23.79 18.49 3.57
C LEU A 21 24.59 17.84 4.72
N GLY A 22 25.29 16.72 4.45
CA GLY A 22 26.09 16.02 5.45
C GLY A 22 25.30 15.09 6.37
N ILE A 23 24.05 14.75 6.01
CA ILE A 23 23.28 13.72 6.71
C ILE A 23 23.93 12.35 6.45
N THR A 24 24.01 11.51 7.47
CA THR A 24 24.63 10.18 7.36
C THR A 24 23.90 9.30 6.34
N GLU A 25 24.64 8.43 5.65
CA GLU A 25 24.10 7.58 4.59
C GLU A 25 22.92 6.74 5.08
N ASP A 26 23.04 6.13 6.27
CA ASP A 26 21.99 5.30 6.87
C ASP A 26 20.70 6.09 7.12
N LEU A 27 20.84 7.35 7.58
CA LEU A 27 19.70 8.21 7.85
C LEU A 27 19.07 8.72 6.55
N ALA A 28 19.89 9.10 5.57
CA ALA A 28 19.42 9.48 4.24
C ALA A 28 18.72 8.32 3.52
N GLU A 29 19.20 7.08 3.68
CA GLU A 29 18.51 5.90 3.13
C GLU A 29 17.18 5.66 3.86
N LEU A 30 17.14 5.79 5.19
CA LEU A 30 15.90 5.66 5.96
C LEU A 30 14.84 6.69 5.52
N GLY A 31 15.20 7.96 5.41
CA GLY A 31 14.28 9.01 4.98
C GLY A 31 13.76 8.79 3.56
N LYS A 32 14.64 8.41 2.62
CA LYS A 32 14.23 7.98 1.27
C LYS A 32 13.22 6.84 1.33
N LYS A 33 13.48 5.83 2.16
CA LYS A 33 12.63 4.67 2.31
C LYS A 33 11.24 5.06 2.82
N VAL A 34 11.18 5.96 3.82
CA VAL A 34 9.92 6.53 4.35
C VAL A 34 9.12 7.17 3.23
N MET A 35 9.72 8.11 2.49
CA MET A 35 9.04 8.82 1.39
C MET A 35 8.49 7.84 0.35
N ARG A 36 9.34 6.92 -0.12
CA ARG A 36 8.97 5.93 -1.13
C ARG A 36 7.84 5.02 -0.66
N ASP A 37 7.98 4.42 0.51
CA ASP A 37 7.00 3.42 0.99
C ASP A 37 5.68 4.11 1.37
N ALA A 38 5.71 5.35 1.86
CA ALA A 38 4.51 6.14 2.11
C ALA A 38 3.69 6.37 0.83
N TYR A 39 4.36 6.69 -0.28
CA TYR A 39 3.73 6.83 -1.58
C TYR A 39 3.26 5.48 -2.16
N MET A 40 4.15 4.48 -2.20
CA MET A 40 3.86 3.17 -2.81
C MET A 40 2.75 2.41 -2.09
N GLN A 41 2.68 2.52 -0.76
CA GLN A 41 1.64 1.87 0.05
C GLN A 41 0.41 2.76 0.25
N ARG A 42 0.37 3.95 -0.35
CA ARG A 42 -0.73 4.91 -0.26
C ARG A 42 -1.13 5.15 1.20
N TRP A 43 -0.15 5.53 2.02
CA TRP A 43 -0.40 5.90 3.41
C TRP A 43 -1.42 7.05 3.50
N PRO A 44 -2.11 7.21 4.65
CA PRO A 44 -3.09 8.28 4.80
C PRO A 44 -2.48 9.66 4.51
N GLU A 45 -3.23 10.56 3.89
CA GLU A 45 -2.75 11.89 3.48
C GLU A 45 -2.20 12.72 4.66
N ALA A 46 -2.82 12.60 5.84
CA ALA A 46 -2.33 13.22 7.06
C ALA A 46 -0.88 12.80 7.42
N VAL A 47 -0.46 11.59 7.02
CA VAL A 47 0.89 11.04 7.27
C VAL A 47 1.84 11.38 6.13
N LEU A 48 1.33 11.59 4.90
CA LEU A 48 2.16 11.99 3.76
C LEU A 48 2.84 13.34 4.01
N SER A 49 2.15 14.29 4.66
CA SER A 49 2.73 15.56 5.09
C SER A 49 3.94 15.34 6.03
N ASP A 50 3.80 14.48 7.04
CA ASP A 50 4.90 14.11 7.95
C ASP A 50 6.06 13.37 7.24
N CYS A 51 5.77 12.74 6.10
CA CYS A 51 6.75 12.05 5.25
C CYS A 51 7.38 12.97 4.19
N GLY A 52 7.20 14.29 4.27
CA GLY A 52 7.84 15.24 3.38
C GLY A 52 7.21 15.35 1.99
N TRP A 53 5.99 14.87 1.79
CA TRP A 53 5.28 15.03 0.51
C TRP A 53 4.59 16.39 0.36
N ASP A 54 4.40 17.13 1.44
CA ASP A 54 3.75 18.45 1.44
C ASP A 54 4.76 19.60 1.23
N ASP A 55 6.02 19.39 1.63
CA ASP A 55 7.07 20.41 1.63
C ASP A 55 8.34 20.00 0.86
N ASP A 56 8.22 19.11 -0.13
CA ASP A 56 9.35 18.54 -0.89
C ASP A 56 10.44 17.89 0.00
N GLY A 57 10.08 17.52 1.23
CA GLY A 57 10.93 16.89 2.24
C GLY A 57 11.88 17.84 2.94
N PHE A 58 11.68 19.17 2.84
CA PHE A 58 12.52 20.16 3.51
C PHE A 58 12.48 20.03 5.03
N GLY A 59 11.32 19.76 5.63
CA GLY A 59 11.15 19.53 7.06
C GLY A 59 11.89 18.29 7.54
N MET A 60 11.83 17.21 6.75
CA MET A 60 12.62 16.00 7.02
C MET A 60 14.13 16.27 6.96
N LEU A 61 14.61 17.05 5.97
CA LEU A 61 16.02 17.44 5.88
C LEU A 61 16.46 18.30 7.07
N ALA A 62 15.63 19.28 7.46
CA ALA A 62 15.90 20.14 8.59
C ALA A 62 16.00 19.34 9.90
N LEU A 63 15.05 18.43 10.13
CA LEU A 63 15.04 17.56 11.31
C LEU A 63 16.26 16.63 11.34
N ALA A 64 16.59 15.97 10.23
CA ALA A 64 17.72 15.07 10.14
C ALA A 64 19.07 15.76 10.33
N ARG A 65 19.19 17.00 9.84
CA ARG A 65 20.40 17.80 10.04
C ARG A 65 20.54 18.32 11.47
N ALA A 66 19.45 18.81 12.07
CA ALA A 66 19.50 19.39 13.41
C ALA A 66 19.59 18.32 14.50
N LYS A 67 18.84 17.22 14.34
CA LYS A 67 18.61 16.20 15.38
C LYS A 67 18.53 14.80 14.75
N PRO A 68 19.66 14.26 14.26
CA PRO A 68 19.69 13.00 13.51
C PRO A 68 19.16 11.79 14.29
N ALA A 69 19.42 11.73 15.60
CA ALA A 69 18.93 10.64 16.46
C ALA A 69 17.40 10.69 16.66
N GLU A 70 16.83 11.89 16.84
CA GLU A 70 15.38 12.08 16.96
C GLU A 70 14.71 11.78 15.62
N ALA A 71 15.26 12.30 14.51
CA ALA A 71 14.78 12.01 13.16
C ALA A 71 14.69 10.50 12.90
N ARG A 72 15.75 9.76 13.21
CA ARG A 72 15.77 8.30 13.07
C ARG A 72 14.65 7.63 13.86
N ARG A 73 14.54 7.94 15.16
CA ARG A 73 13.54 7.35 16.04
C ARG A 73 12.12 7.63 15.55
N ASP A 74 11.86 8.88 15.17
CA ASP A 74 10.51 9.31 14.76
C ASP A 74 10.13 8.65 13.43
N TRP A 75 11.08 8.52 12.49
CA TRP A 75 10.87 7.80 11.23
C TRP A 75 10.70 6.29 11.41
N GLU A 76 11.44 5.67 12.33
CA GLU A 76 11.26 4.26 12.70
C GLU A 76 9.89 4.01 13.33
N LEU A 77 9.42 4.91 14.20
CA LEU A 77 8.08 4.86 14.80
C LEU A 77 6.99 5.00 13.72
N LEU A 78 7.17 5.94 12.80
CA LEU A 78 6.26 6.18 11.69
C LEU A 78 6.17 4.92 10.81
N TYR A 79 7.31 4.30 10.51
CA TYR A 79 7.36 2.99 9.86
C TYR A 79 6.58 1.93 10.64
N ALA A 80 6.85 1.75 11.93
CA ALA A 80 6.19 0.72 12.74
C ALA A 80 4.67 0.87 12.76
N ARG A 81 4.16 2.11 12.71
CA ARG A 81 2.73 2.41 12.73
C ARG A 81 2.05 2.22 11.38
N HIS A 82 2.68 2.65 10.30
CA HIS A 82 2.01 2.79 8.99
C HIS A 82 2.47 1.77 7.95
N HIS A 83 3.68 1.25 8.08
CA HIS A 83 4.18 0.23 7.18
C HIS A 83 3.40 -1.06 7.39
N ARG A 84 2.46 -1.34 6.49
CA ARG A 84 1.80 -2.63 6.46
C ARG A 84 2.84 -3.61 5.96
N ARG A 85 3.18 -4.61 6.79
CA ARG A 85 3.88 -5.79 6.28
C ARG A 85 3.05 -6.28 5.09
N PRO A 86 3.60 -6.41 3.87
CA PRO A 86 2.87 -7.06 2.81
C PRO A 86 2.43 -8.39 3.41
N ALA A 87 1.12 -8.67 3.40
CA ALA A 87 0.65 -10.00 3.72
C ALA A 87 1.44 -10.89 2.77
N CYS A 88 2.39 -11.69 3.29
CA CYS A 88 2.94 -12.77 2.51
C CYS A 88 1.70 -13.50 2.00
N PRO A 89 1.49 -13.69 0.69
CA PRO A 89 0.54 -14.68 0.25
C PRO A 89 1.19 -16.03 0.59
N VAL A 90 1.19 -16.40 1.88
CA VAL A 90 1.02 -17.81 2.21
C VAL A 90 -0.38 -18.07 1.70
N GLU A 91 -0.46 -18.93 0.69
CA GLU A 91 -1.69 -19.38 0.08
C GLU A 91 -2.67 -19.80 1.18
N ALA A 92 -3.51 -18.86 1.60
CA ALA A 92 -4.61 -19.12 2.49
C ALA A 92 -5.75 -19.69 1.62
N SER A 93 -5.54 -20.95 1.27
CA SER A 93 -6.58 -21.94 1.02
C SER A 93 -7.54 -21.60 -0.10
N GLN A 94 -7.18 -22.15 -1.26
CA GLN A 94 -8.07 -22.76 -2.23
C GLN A 94 -8.98 -23.82 -1.55
N HIS A 95 -9.91 -23.38 -0.70
CA HIS A 95 -10.97 -24.22 -0.13
C HIS A 95 -12.15 -23.39 0.40
N ARG A 96 -12.90 -22.75 -0.50
CA ARG A 96 -14.33 -22.55 -0.24
C ARG A 96 -15.15 -22.67 -1.51
N SER A 97 -15.89 -23.78 -1.53
CA SER A 97 -17.13 -24.01 -2.27
C SER A 97 -17.02 -24.44 -3.74
N ASN A 98 -16.65 -25.70 -3.93
CA ASN A 98 -17.36 -26.54 -4.90
C ASN A 98 -18.83 -26.69 -4.46
N LYS A 99 -19.71 -25.74 -4.82
CA LYS A 99 -21.15 -26.01 -4.94
C LYS A 99 -21.89 -24.95 -5.78
N THR A 100 -21.37 -24.64 -6.96
CA THR A 100 -22.15 -23.87 -7.94
C THR A 100 -21.90 -24.38 -9.35
N MET A 101 -22.38 -25.60 -9.62
CA MET A 101 -22.89 -25.99 -10.93
C MET A 101 -23.66 -27.30 -10.80
N VAL A 102 -24.64 -27.47 -11.68
CA VAL A 102 -25.61 -28.57 -11.78
C VAL A 102 -26.79 -28.49 -10.81
N ARG A 103 -27.63 -27.47 -11.00
CA ARG A 103 -29.08 -27.73 -11.07
C ARG A 103 -29.82 -26.68 -11.92
N ALA A 104 -29.44 -26.58 -13.18
CA ALA A 104 -30.27 -26.01 -14.24
C ALA A 104 -30.59 -27.14 -15.23
N ALA A 105 -31.73 -27.81 -15.02
CA ALA A 105 -32.52 -28.56 -16.01
C ALA A 105 -33.46 -29.53 -15.27
N ALA A 106 -34.64 -29.04 -14.87
CA ALA A 106 -35.88 -29.82 -14.74
C ALA A 106 -36.93 -29.00 -13.97
N SER A 107 -37.46 -27.94 -14.58
CA SER A 107 -38.73 -27.32 -14.14
C SER A 107 -39.49 -26.66 -15.31
N MET A 108 -39.28 -27.15 -16.53
CA MET A 108 -39.99 -26.71 -17.74
C MET A 108 -40.63 -27.90 -18.43
N LEU A 109 -41.44 -28.68 -17.70
CA LEU A 109 -42.37 -29.68 -18.24
C LEU A 109 -43.23 -30.19 -17.08
N ALA A 110 -44.41 -29.58 -16.89
CA ALA A 110 -45.63 -30.16 -16.33
C ALA A 110 -46.51 -29.08 -15.68
N ARG A 111 -47.24 -28.32 -16.49
CA ARG A 111 -48.51 -27.75 -16.04
C ARG A 111 -49.56 -27.86 -17.15
N THR A 112 -49.91 -29.10 -17.45
CA THR A 112 -51.22 -29.44 -18.00
C THR A 112 -51.87 -30.44 -17.06
N ARG A 113 -53.02 -30.04 -16.51
CA ARG A 113 -54.29 -30.79 -16.37
C ARG A 113 -55.08 -30.36 -15.11
N LYS A 114 -56.31 -29.92 -15.35
CA LYS A 114 -57.45 -29.90 -14.42
C LYS A 114 -57.71 -31.32 -13.87
N PRO A 115 -58.35 -31.43 -12.69
CA PRO A 115 -59.77 -31.83 -12.63
C PRO A 115 -60.53 -30.94 -11.62
N GLU A 116 -61.74 -30.43 -11.90
CA GLU A 116 -63.04 -31.09 -11.77
C GLU A 116 -63.19 -31.89 -10.47
N GLU A 117 -63.80 -31.30 -9.44
CA GLU A 117 -64.58 -32.06 -8.45
C GLU A 117 -65.71 -31.19 -7.87
N SER A 118 -66.81 -31.87 -7.63
CA SER A 118 -68.19 -31.43 -7.51
C SER A 118 -68.56 -30.72 -6.21
N ARG A 119 -69.46 -29.74 -6.37
CA ARG A 119 -70.66 -29.38 -5.56
C ARG A 119 -70.84 -29.91 -4.13
N PRO A 120 -71.45 -29.11 -3.25
CA PRO A 120 -72.57 -29.57 -2.42
C PRO A 120 -73.90 -29.57 -3.21
#